data_AF-A0A0P6W0G2-F1
#
_entry.id   AF-A0A0P6W0G2-F1
#
_cell.length_a   1.000
_cell.length_b   1.000
_cell.length_c   1.000
_cell.angle_alpha   90.00
_cell.angle_beta   90.00
_cell.angle_gamma   90.00
#
_symmetry.space_group_name_H-M   'P 1'
#
loop_
_entity.id
_entity.type
_entity.pdbx_description
1 polymer ?
#
loop_
_entity_poly.entity_id
_entity_poly.type
_entity_poly.pdbx_seq_one_letter_code
_entity_poly.pdbx_strand_id
1 'polypeptide(L)'
;MIVQDGKRLRLQFAKTAQLVGTLEHWQHDSFIVRWDDRSLNADAFVNFALTPDGAVREMRMEPISPLTDFSFDFQDLVLTPVPARPLRANDAGKRGWPLRLAGPST
;
A
#
# COMPACT_ATOMS: atom_id res chain seq x y z
N MET A 1 0.23 1.79 -5.53
CA MET A 1 -1.06 1.91 -4.82
C MET A 1 -0.88 1.41 -3.41
N ILE A 2 -1.45 2.12 -2.43
CA ILE A 2 -1.49 1.68 -1.04
C ILE A 2 -2.95 1.36 -0.71
N VAL A 3 -3.22 0.19 -0.14
CA VAL A 3 -4.56 -0.24 0.27
C VAL A 3 -4.57 -0.78 1.69
N GLN A 4 -5.70 -0.59 2.37
CA GLN A 4 -5.99 -1.27 3.61
C GLN A 4 -6.60 -2.65 3.33
N ASP A 5 -5.94 -3.70 3.79
CA ASP A 5 -6.40 -5.08 3.74
C ASP A 5 -6.62 -5.59 5.17
N GLY A 6 -7.86 -5.48 5.64
CA GLY A 6 -8.22 -5.71 7.03
C GLY A 6 -7.45 -4.79 7.98
N LYS A 7 -6.53 -5.37 8.76
CA LYS A 7 -5.66 -4.63 9.70
C LYS A 7 -4.28 -4.28 9.13
N ARG A 8 -3.99 -4.67 7.89
CA ARG A 8 -2.68 -4.45 7.25
C ARG A 8 -2.76 -3.34 6.21
N LEU A 9 -1.65 -2.64 6.00
CA LEU A 9 -1.44 -1.77 4.86
C LEU A 9 -0.61 -2.52 3.81
N ARG A 10 -0.99 -2.39 2.54
CA ARG A 10 -0.39 -3.11 1.42
C ARG A 10 0.07 -2.13 0.37
N LEU A 11 1.32 -2.24 -0.08
CA LEU A 11 1.88 -1.48 -1.18
C LEU A 11 1.99 -2.37 -2.42
N GLN A 12 1.57 -1.86 -3.57
CA GLN A 12 1.70 -2.52 -4.87
C GLN A 12 2.16 -1.54 -5.95
N PHE A 13 3.19 -1.90 -6.71
CA PHE A 13 3.57 -1.16 -7.92
C PHE A 13 2.75 -1.63 -9.13
N ALA A 14 2.20 -0.70 -9.89
CA ALA A 14 1.27 -1.03 -10.98
C ALA A 14 1.95 -1.72 -12.18
N LYS A 15 3.23 -1.44 -12.41
CA LYS A 15 3.98 -1.95 -13.58
C LYS A 15 4.79 -3.21 -13.29
N THR A 16 4.94 -3.59 -12.01
CA THR A 16 5.79 -4.71 -11.59
C THR A 16 5.02 -5.61 -10.65
N ALA A 17 4.43 -6.67 -11.19
CA ALA A 17 3.48 -7.52 -10.47
C ALA A 17 4.06 -8.19 -9.22
N GLN A 18 5.38 -8.40 -9.17
CA GLN A 18 6.08 -9.02 -8.03
C GLN A 18 6.30 -8.03 -6.86
N LEU A 19 6.24 -6.72 -7.11
CA LEU A 19 6.39 -5.68 -6.09
C LEU A 19 5.07 -5.44 -5.36
N VAL A 20 4.69 -6.44 -4.57
CA VAL A 20 3.58 -6.39 -3.62
C VAL A 20 4.13 -6.71 -2.24
N GLY A 21 3.81 -5.87 -1.25
CA GLY A 21 4.34 -6.03 0.10
C GLY A 21 3.46 -5.41 1.18
N THR A 22 3.73 -5.81 2.42
CA THR A 22 3.08 -5.25 3.62
C THR A 22 3.87 -4.03 4.09
N LEU A 23 3.17 -2.94 4.38
CA LEU A 23 3.76 -1.79 5.08
C LEU A 23 3.64 -2.02 6.58
N GLU A 24 4.78 -2.11 7.25
CA GLU A 24 4.91 -2.18 8.71
C GLU A 24 5.34 -0.81 9.23
N HIS A 25 4.64 -0.26 10.22
CA HIS A 25 5.02 1.03 10.79
C HIS A 25 6.39 0.93 11.47
N TRP A 26 7.23 1.95 11.28
CA TRP A 26 8.54 2.04 11.90
C TRP A 26 8.62 3.21 12.89
N GLN A 27 9.02 4.39 12.41
CA GLN A 27 9.16 5.60 13.22
C GLN A 27 8.58 6.78 12.44
N HIS A 28 7.92 7.69 13.16
CA HIS A 28 7.32 8.88 12.54
C HIS A 28 6.46 8.52 11.33
N ASP A 29 6.68 9.20 10.20
CA ASP A 29 6.02 9.00 8.92
C ASP A 29 6.74 7.95 8.04
N SER A 30 7.50 7.05 8.65
CA SER A 30 8.24 5.99 7.97
C SER A 30 7.66 4.61 8.24
N PHE A 31 7.67 3.79 7.20
CA PHE A 31 7.26 2.39 7.19
C PHE A 31 8.39 1.54 6.61
N ILE A 32 8.31 0.23 6.83
CA ILE A 32 9.09 -0.76 6.10
C ILE A 32 8.14 -1.49 5.17
N VAL A 33 8.48 -1.55 3.88
CA VAL A 33 7.82 -2.50 2.98
C VAL A 33 8.53 -3.85 3.10
N ARG A 34 7.77 -4.87 3.53
CA ARG A 34 8.15 -6.27 3.47
C ARG A 34 7.50 -6.88 2.24
N TRP A 35 8.29 -7.15 1.21
CA TRP A 35 7.80 -7.78 -0.01
C TRP A 35 7.30 -9.20 0.27
N ASP A 36 6.25 -9.62 -0.42
CA ASP A 36 5.72 -10.98 -0.30
C ASP A 36 6.71 -12.00 -0.85
N ASP A 37 7.28 -11.71 -2.03
CA ASP A 37 8.36 -12.50 -2.58
C ASP A 37 9.66 -12.16 -1.83
N ARG A 38 10.04 -13.04 -0.91
CA ARG A 38 11.25 -12.88 -0.10
C ARG A 38 12.54 -13.07 -0.91
N SER A 39 12.48 -13.67 -2.10
CA SER A 39 13.65 -13.86 -2.96
C SER A 39 14.17 -12.53 -3.52
N LEU A 40 13.33 -11.49 -3.55
CA LEU A 40 13.72 -10.15 -3.98
C LEU A 40 14.82 -9.54 -3.10
N ASN A 41 14.90 -9.92 -1.82
CA ASN A 41 15.88 -9.40 -0.85
C ASN A 41 15.99 -7.85 -0.84
N ALA A 42 14.87 -7.17 -1.10
CA ALA A 42 14.84 -5.74 -1.41
C ALA A 42 13.94 -4.94 -0.46
N ASP A 43 13.77 -5.38 0.80
CA ASP A 43 12.99 -4.60 1.77
C ASP A 43 13.53 -3.17 1.87
N ALA A 44 12.61 -2.21 1.97
CA ALA A 44 12.92 -0.80 1.89
C ALA A 44 12.17 0.00 2.94
N PHE A 45 12.79 1.09 3.41
CA PHE A 45 12.09 2.16 4.07
C PHE A 45 11.18 2.87 3.07
N VAL A 46 9.99 3.23 3.52
CA VAL A 46 9.00 4.02 2.80
C VAL A 46 8.71 5.25 3.65
N ASN A 47 9.18 6.41 3.20
CA ASN A 47 9.14 7.66 3.93
C ASN A 47 8.09 8.58 3.32
N PHE A 48 7.11 9.00 4.11
CA PHE A 48 6.12 9.98 3.69
C PHE A 48 6.54 11.38 4.13
N ALA A 49 6.46 12.33 3.22
CA ALA A 49 6.54 13.75 3.56
C ALA A 49 5.12 14.31 3.55
N LEU A 50 4.75 14.99 4.63
CA LEU A 50 3.44 15.61 4.79
C LEU A 50 3.48 17.11 4.45
N THR A 51 2.33 17.64 4.06
CA THR A 51 2.05 19.07 4.04
C THR A 51 1.73 19.58 5.46
N PRO A 52 1.72 20.90 5.71
CA PRO A 52 1.43 21.44 7.05
C PRO A 52 0.05 21.07 7.61
N ASP A 53 -0.92 20.79 6.73
CA ASP A 53 -2.28 20.32 7.06
C ASP A 53 -2.37 18.79 7.24
N GLY A 54 -1.24 18.07 7.13
CA GLY A 54 -1.16 16.64 7.38
C GLY A 54 -1.52 15.74 6.19
N ALA A 55 -1.74 16.32 5.00
CA ALA A 55 -1.92 15.54 3.78
C ALA A 55 -0.56 15.00 3.29
N VAL A 56 -0.57 13.87 2.57
CA VAL A 56 0.66 13.34 1.95
C VAL A 56 1.07 14.25 0.79
N ARG A 57 2.30 14.75 0.81
CA ARG A 57 2.93 15.50 -0.28
C ARG A 57 3.65 14.56 -1.24
N GLU A 58 4.49 13.68 -0.71
CA GLU A 58 5.27 12.72 -1.48
C GLU A 58 5.62 11.48 -0.64
N MET A 59 6.00 10.42 -1.34
CA MET A 59 6.54 9.19 -0.77
C MET A 59 7.87 8.87 -1.46
N ARG A 60 8.90 8.60 -0.66
CA ARG A 60 10.25 8.20 -1.10
C ARG A 60 10.60 6.83 -0.53
N MET A 61 11.57 6.16 -1.15
CA MET A 61 12.02 4.84 -0.74
C MET A 61 13.53 4.75 -0.63
N GLU A 62 14.00 3.96 0.34
CA GLU A 62 15.42 3.70 0.57
C GLU A 62 15.63 2.22 0.89
N PRO A 63 16.60 1.54 0.28
CA PRO A 63 16.86 0.14 0.59
C PRO A 63 17.32 0.00 2.05
N ILE A 64 16.83 -1.02 2.76
CA ILE A 64 17.31 -1.33 4.12
C ILE A 64 18.69 -1.96 4.08
N SER A 65 18.97 -2.75 3.04
CA SER A 65 20.19 -3.51 2.90
C SER A 65 21.06 -2.95 1.77
N PRO A 66 22.38 -2.81 1.96
CA PRO A 66 23.31 -2.50 0.88
C PRO A 66 23.45 -3.64 -0.14
N LEU A 67 22.91 -4.83 0.17
CA LEU A 67 22.86 -5.97 -0.75
C LEU A 67 21.63 -5.96 -1.68
N THR A 68 20.75 -4.96 -1.52
CA THR A 68 19.61 -4.79 -2.43
C THR A 68 20.12 -4.55 -3.84
N ASP A 69 19.57 -5.27 -4.80
CA ASP A 69 19.95 -5.13 -6.21
C ASP A 69 19.67 -3.70 -6.70
N PHE A 70 20.58 -3.15 -7.51
CA PHE A 70 20.45 -1.78 -8.01
C PHE A 70 19.23 -1.60 -8.91
N SER A 71 18.76 -2.65 -9.59
CA SER A 71 17.64 -2.61 -10.54
C SER A 71 16.29 -2.19 -9.95
N PHE A 72 16.18 -2.05 -8.63
CA PHE A 72 14.99 -1.50 -7.98
C PHE A 72 14.94 0.04 -8.02
N ASP A 73 16.09 0.70 -8.19
CA ASP A 73 16.25 2.15 -8.33
C ASP A 73 15.45 2.99 -7.30
N PHE A 74 15.36 2.53 -6.04
CA PHE A 74 14.52 3.17 -5.02
C PHE A 74 14.86 4.66 -4.80
N GLN A 75 16.13 5.02 -4.92
CA GLN A 75 16.63 6.39 -4.82
C GLN A 75 16.03 7.35 -5.85
N ASP A 76 15.61 6.83 -7.01
CA ASP A 76 15.05 7.63 -8.10
C ASP A 76 13.52 7.74 -7.99
N LEU A 77 12.90 7.04 -7.04
CA LEU A 77 11.46 7.06 -6.83
C LEU A 77 11.02 8.29 -6.01
N VAL A 78 10.33 9.20 -6.68
CA VAL A 78 9.53 10.25 -6.05
C VAL A 78 8.08 10.04 -6.45
N LEU A 79 7.29 9.50 -5.52
CA LEU A 79 5.88 9.18 -5.77
C LEU A 79 4.99 10.26 -5.16
N THR A 80 4.15 10.87 -5.99
CA THR A 80 3.15 11.86 -5.56
C THR A 80 1.74 11.25 -5.56
N PRO A 81 0.85 11.67 -4.65
CA PRO A 81 -0.52 11.23 -4.67
C PRO A 81 -1.19 11.64 -5.98
N VAL A 82 -1.92 10.70 -6.58
CA VAL A 82 -2.86 11.00 -7.66
C VAL A 82 -4.27 11.11 -7.06
N PRO A 83 -5.15 11.98 -7.59
CA PRO A 83 -6.54 12.01 -7.18
C PRO A 83 -7.13 10.60 -7.20
N ALA A 84 -7.77 10.21 -6.09
CA ALA A 84 -8.38 8.89 -6.00
C ALA A 84 -9.39 8.74 -7.15
N ARG A 85 -9.22 7.71 -7.97
CA ARG A 85 -10.27 7.32 -8.91
C ARG A 85 -11.51 6.97 -8.07
N PRO A 86 -12.69 7.56 -8.32
CA PRO A 86 -13.90 7.16 -7.63
C PRO A 86 -14.10 5.66 -7.87
N LEU A 87 -14.20 4.89 -6.79
CA LEU A 87 -14.56 3.48 -6.90
C LEU A 87 -15.89 3.39 -7.63
N ARG A 88 -15.96 2.61 -8.73
CA ARG A 88 -17.23 2.36 -9.40
C ARG A 88 -18.05 1.50 -8.43
N ALA A 89 -19.34 1.84 -8.27
CA ALA A 89 -20.25 1.17 -7.33
C ALA A 89 -20.34 -0.38 -7.51
N ASN A 90 -19.83 -0.92 -8.61
CA ASN A 90 -19.87 -2.35 -8.92
C ASN A 90 -18.64 -3.15 -8.42
N ASP A 91 -17.60 -2.49 -7.91
CA ASP A 91 -16.38 -3.18 -7.42
C ASP A 91 -16.52 -3.71 -5.97
N ALA A 92 -17.59 -3.32 -5.26
CA ALA A 92 -17.90 -3.78 -3.91
C ALA A 92 -18.64 -5.15 -3.87
N GLY A 93 -18.96 -5.73 -5.03
CA GLY A 93 -19.91 -6.85 -5.16
C GLY A 93 -19.39 -8.26 -4.85
N LYS A 94 -18.18 -8.45 -4.32
CA LYS A 94 -17.63 -9.80 -4.02
C LYS A 94 -17.38 -10.06 -2.53
N ARG A 95 -18.21 -9.53 -1.64
CA ARG A 95 -18.38 -10.09 -0.29
C ARG A 95 -19.86 -10.29 -0.02
N GLY A 96 -20.29 -11.54 -0.11
CA GLY A 96 -21.67 -11.95 0.10
C GLY A 96 -22.16 -11.56 1.50
N TRP A 97 -23.34 -10.97 1.55
CA TRP A 97 -24.21 -10.91 2.72
C TRP A 97 -25.61 -11.30 2.23
N PRO A 98 -26.17 -12.46 2.62
CA PRO A 98 -27.60 -12.63 2.51
C PRO A 98 -28.25 -11.98 3.74
N LEU A 99 -28.64 -10.71 3.62
CA LEU A 99 -29.65 -10.16 4.51
C LEU A 99 -31.01 -10.72 4.03
N ARG A 100 -31.53 -11.75 4.69
CA ARG A 100 -32.98 -12.02 4.67
C ARG A 100 -33.57 -11.42 5.93
N LEU A 101 -34.16 -10.24 5.78
CA LEU A 101 -35.24 -9.81 6.65
C LEU A 101 -36.49 -10.57 6.22
N ALA A 102 -37.04 -11.38 7.12
CA ALA A 102 -38.45 -11.76 7.07
C ALA A 102 -39.07 -11.27 8.38
N GLY A 103 -40.07 -10.39 8.25
CA GLY A 103 -40.79 -9.78 9.36
C GLY A 103 -41.66 -10.76 10.14
N PRO A 104 -42.41 -10.30 11.15
CA PRO A 104 -43.18 -11.16 12.03
C PRO A 104 -44.45 -11.64 11.32
N SER A 105 -44.81 -12.91 11.50
CA SER A 105 -46.21 -13.34 11.36
C SER A 105 -46.55 -14.37 12.44
N THR A 106 -47.56 -14.00 13.24
CA THR A 106 -48.30 -14.75 14.27
C THR A 106 -47.55 -15.22 15.50
#